data_AF-A0AAD3DR69-F1
#
_entry.id   AF-A0AAD3DR69-F1
#
_cell.length_a   1.000
_cell.length_b   1.000
_cell.length_c   1.000
_cell.angle_alpha   90.00
_cell.angle_beta   90.00
_cell.angle_gamma   90.00
#
_symmetry.space_group_name_H-M   'P 1'
#
loop_
_entity.id
_entity.type
_entity.pdbx_description
1 polymer ?
#
loop_
_entity_poly.entity_id
_entity_poly.type
_entity_poly.pdbx_seq_one_letter_code
_entity_poly.pdbx_strand_id
1 'polypeptide(L)'
;TIYAVAVVMMKDVVQVVAIHSVADYLSGRTYRTVFLSQEVAIVDDSSQLLAKRAALFSVMKLVKDAWYTLQLGEGADLAAGPDVERFPLVKTGLVDASPAITELVYGNGACLRSGDNLPCPGPDYRFYHLTHSGLDSMMQQFLVSLSYMATNQSLTPEGLQDEHFDFIYSVGSKDLLDGTVKLAEAHYQTILERFTNIMVLHIVLFLMLWVVFICFLVFLLNPLIKRTTKERRRIAELMSQLPLELDVEKLVARALGTAAANNAASSGNAASAGGGPASYVDLGEGSPDRGGQGASQQATMKWKAIIRAASSLTGKAPPVGSTTNRRSSLLAAAV
;
A
#
# COMPACT_ATOMS: atom_id res chain seq x y z
N THR A 1 4.89 26.14 -6.89
CA THR A 1 4.43 25.47 -8.13
C THR A 1 4.71 23.98 -8.10
N ILE A 2 5.95 23.51 -7.86
CA ILE A 2 6.30 22.07 -7.83
C ILE A 2 5.44 21.25 -6.84
N TYR A 3 5.22 21.76 -5.62
CA TYR A 3 4.36 21.09 -4.64
C TYR A 3 2.92 20.93 -5.13
N ALA A 4 2.36 21.93 -5.81
CA ALA A 4 1.00 21.85 -6.35
C ALA A 4 0.91 20.78 -7.45
N VAL A 5 1.92 20.69 -8.32
CA VAL A 5 2.01 19.63 -9.34
C VAL A 5 2.07 18.25 -8.67
N ALA A 6 2.89 18.08 -7.63
CA ALA A 6 2.98 16.81 -6.89
C ALA A 6 1.64 16.39 -6.28
N VAL A 7 0.92 17.34 -5.67
CA VAL A 7 -0.41 17.09 -5.07
C VAL A 7 -1.44 16.72 -6.13
N VAL A 8 -1.44 17.39 -7.29
CA VAL A 8 -2.33 17.04 -8.40
C VAL A 8 -2.02 15.62 -8.89
N MET A 9 -0.75 15.29 -9.14
CA MET A 9 -0.35 13.95 -9.58
C MET A 9 -0.72 12.85 -8.57
N MET A 10 -0.64 13.13 -7.26
CA MET A 10 -1.07 12.17 -6.22
C MET A 10 -2.59 11.94 -6.21
N LYS A 11 -3.39 12.96 -6.52
CA LYS A 11 -4.86 12.79 -6.58
C LYS A 11 -5.27 11.84 -7.70
N ASP A 12 -4.57 11.91 -8.83
CA ASP A 12 -4.85 11.07 -9.99
C ASP A 12 -4.54 9.58 -9.70
N VAL A 13 -3.58 9.28 -8.82
CA VAL A 13 -3.24 7.90 -8.43
C VAL A 13 -4.42 7.13 -7.87
N VAL A 14 -5.30 7.79 -7.08
CA VAL A 14 -6.47 7.13 -6.47
C VAL A 14 -7.39 6.58 -7.56
N GLN A 15 -7.61 7.35 -8.62
CA GLN A 15 -8.45 6.94 -9.73
C GLN A 15 -7.82 5.79 -10.51
N VAL A 16 -6.51 5.85 -10.79
CA VAL A 16 -5.82 4.80 -11.53
C VAL A 16 -5.87 3.47 -10.75
N VAL A 17 -5.62 3.49 -9.45
CA VAL A 17 -5.73 2.28 -8.60
C VAL A 17 -7.17 1.74 -8.58
N ALA A 18 -8.18 2.63 -8.52
CA ALA A 18 -9.57 2.22 -8.58
C ALA A 18 -9.92 1.52 -9.91
N ILE A 19 -9.46 2.04 -11.05
CA ILE A 19 -9.65 1.42 -12.37
C ILE A 19 -9.02 0.02 -12.41
N HIS A 20 -7.81 -0.14 -11.87
CA HIS A 20 -7.13 -1.43 -11.81
C HIS A 20 -7.93 -2.46 -11.00
N SER A 21 -8.49 -2.05 -9.86
CA SER A 21 -9.37 -2.93 -9.08
C SER A 21 -10.59 -3.40 -9.87
N VAL A 22 -11.16 -2.56 -10.74
CA VAL A 22 -12.27 -2.97 -11.62
C VAL A 22 -11.81 -3.99 -12.67
N ALA A 23 -10.59 -3.87 -13.20
CA ALA A 23 -10.01 -4.84 -14.13
C ALA A 23 -9.79 -6.22 -13.46
N ASP A 24 -9.34 -6.23 -12.20
CA ASP A 24 -9.21 -7.46 -11.41
C ASP A 24 -10.60 -8.08 -11.12
N TYR A 25 -11.57 -7.26 -10.73
CA TYR A 25 -12.96 -7.72 -10.53
C TYR A 25 -13.54 -8.30 -11.81
N LEU A 26 -13.31 -7.68 -12.96
CA LEU A 26 -13.75 -8.19 -14.24
C LEU A 26 -13.18 -9.59 -14.48
N SER A 27 -11.87 -9.77 -14.35
CA SER A 27 -11.22 -11.07 -14.56
C SER A 27 -11.80 -12.14 -13.64
N GLY A 28 -11.93 -11.85 -12.34
CA GLY A 28 -12.52 -12.78 -11.36
C GLY A 28 -14.01 -13.08 -11.64
N ARG A 29 -14.78 -12.09 -12.09
CA ARG A 29 -16.19 -12.27 -12.45
C ARG A 29 -16.35 -13.08 -13.74
N THR A 30 -15.47 -12.92 -14.71
CA THR A 30 -15.42 -13.73 -15.95
C THR A 30 -15.12 -15.20 -15.62
N TYR A 31 -14.15 -15.49 -14.74
CA TYR A 31 -13.94 -16.85 -14.24
C TYR A 31 -15.21 -17.43 -13.61
N ARG A 32 -15.89 -16.64 -12.78
CA ARG A 32 -17.11 -17.06 -12.10
C ARG A 32 -18.27 -17.30 -13.05
N THR A 33 -18.45 -16.49 -14.09
CA THR A 33 -19.51 -16.73 -15.09
C THR A 33 -19.23 -17.99 -15.90
N VAL A 34 -17.97 -18.25 -16.29
CA VAL A 34 -17.60 -19.50 -16.94
C VAL A 34 -17.92 -20.69 -16.04
N PHE A 35 -17.56 -20.63 -14.75
CA PHE A 35 -17.92 -21.69 -13.80
C PHE A 35 -19.43 -21.90 -13.68
N LEU A 36 -20.21 -20.83 -13.49
CA LEU A 36 -21.67 -20.95 -13.37
C LEU A 36 -22.34 -21.40 -14.67
N SER A 37 -21.77 -21.09 -15.83
CA SER A 37 -22.26 -21.60 -17.12
C SER A 37 -22.08 -23.12 -17.21
N GLN A 38 -20.97 -23.66 -16.68
CA GLN A 38 -20.76 -25.10 -16.58
C GLN A 38 -21.78 -25.72 -15.65
N GLU A 39 -22.05 -25.10 -14.49
CA GLU A 39 -23.11 -25.58 -13.60
C GLU A 39 -24.47 -25.62 -14.28
N VAL A 40 -24.83 -24.63 -15.10
CA VAL A 40 -26.10 -24.64 -15.87
C VAL A 40 -26.10 -25.75 -16.92
N ALA A 41 -24.99 -25.95 -17.63
CA ALA A 41 -24.88 -26.94 -18.71
C ALA A 41 -24.90 -28.41 -18.24
N ILE A 42 -24.46 -28.69 -17.01
CA ILE A 42 -24.42 -30.06 -16.44
C ILE A 42 -25.66 -30.42 -15.62
N VAL A 43 -26.63 -29.52 -15.44
CA VAL A 43 -27.82 -29.80 -14.64
C VAL A 43 -28.75 -30.73 -15.40
N ASP A 44 -28.90 -31.95 -14.89
CA ASP A 44 -29.88 -32.93 -15.41
C ASP A 44 -31.30 -32.67 -14.86
N ASP A 45 -31.41 -32.17 -13.62
CA ASP A 45 -32.68 -31.94 -12.95
C ASP A 45 -33.29 -30.58 -13.31
N SER A 46 -34.38 -30.62 -14.06
CA SER A 46 -35.16 -29.45 -14.49
C SER A 46 -35.58 -28.52 -13.33
N SER A 47 -35.75 -29.04 -12.11
CA SER A 47 -36.18 -28.22 -10.97
C SER A 47 -35.11 -27.25 -10.47
N GLN A 48 -33.83 -27.59 -10.67
CA GLN A 48 -32.68 -26.77 -10.23
C GLN A 48 -32.24 -25.76 -11.29
N LEU A 49 -32.64 -25.98 -12.55
CA LEU A 49 -32.20 -25.20 -13.70
C LEU A 49 -32.54 -23.71 -13.56
N LEU A 50 -33.75 -23.38 -13.11
CA LEU A 50 -34.18 -21.99 -12.92
C LEU A 50 -33.33 -21.26 -11.87
N ALA A 51 -33.00 -21.93 -10.76
CA ALA A 51 -32.17 -21.34 -9.71
C ALA A 51 -30.74 -21.09 -10.21
N LYS A 52 -30.17 -22.03 -10.97
CA LYS A 52 -28.82 -21.89 -11.56
C LYS A 52 -28.77 -20.80 -12.64
N ARG A 53 -29.81 -20.69 -13.49
CA ARG A 53 -29.94 -19.60 -14.47
C ARG A 53 -30.07 -18.23 -13.81
N ALA A 54 -30.84 -18.12 -12.72
CA ALA A 54 -30.94 -16.88 -11.94
C ALA A 54 -29.58 -16.49 -11.34
N ALA A 55 -28.81 -17.46 -10.83
CA ALA A 55 -27.46 -17.22 -10.35
C ALA A 55 -26.52 -16.75 -11.49
N LEU A 56 -26.55 -17.41 -12.65
CA LEU A 56 -25.79 -17.00 -13.83
C LEU A 56 -26.14 -15.58 -14.28
N PHE A 57 -27.44 -15.26 -14.35
CA PHE A 57 -27.93 -13.92 -14.70
C PHE A 57 -27.38 -12.85 -13.75
N SER A 58 -27.38 -13.12 -12.45
CA SER A 58 -26.87 -12.18 -11.45
C SER A 58 -25.37 -11.87 -11.64
N VAL A 59 -24.55 -12.87 -11.95
CA VAL A 59 -23.11 -12.67 -12.15
C VAL A 59 -22.81 -12.09 -13.53
N MET A 60 -23.58 -12.47 -14.56
CA MET A 60 -23.52 -11.85 -15.89
C MET A 60 -23.72 -10.33 -15.79
N LYS A 61 -24.71 -9.88 -15.02
CA LYS A 61 -24.91 -8.45 -14.76
C LYS A 61 -23.65 -7.80 -14.18
N LEU A 62 -23.01 -8.42 -13.20
CA LEU A 62 -21.78 -7.88 -12.59
C LEU A 62 -20.60 -7.84 -13.57
N VAL A 63 -20.47 -8.80 -14.48
CA VAL A 63 -19.45 -8.75 -15.56
C VAL A 63 -19.75 -7.59 -16.51
N LYS A 64 -21.01 -7.47 -16.94
CA LYS A 64 -21.48 -6.40 -17.83
C LYS A 64 -21.20 -5.03 -17.23
N ASP A 65 -21.57 -4.81 -15.98
CA ASP A 65 -21.40 -3.53 -15.28
C ASP A 65 -19.92 -3.16 -15.13
N ALA A 66 -19.06 -4.13 -14.77
CA ALA A 66 -17.62 -3.93 -14.69
C ALA A 66 -17.01 -3.62 -16.07
N TRP A 67 -17.43 -4.31 -17.12
CA TRP A 67 -16.95 -4.08 -18.49
C TRP A 67 -17.28 -2.66 -18.97
N TYR A 68 -18.53 -2.22 -18.83
CA TYR A 68 -18.91 -0.86 -19.21
C TYR A 68 -18.22 0.20 -18.36
N THR A 69 -18.00 -0.07 -17.07
CA THR A 69 -17.21 0.83 -16.22
C THR A 69 -15.77 0.95 -16.72
N LEU A 70 -15.13 -0.14 -17.14
CA LEU A 70 -13.80 -0.08 -17.72
C LEU A 70 -13.78 0.67 -19.05
N GLN A 71 -14.82 0.58 -19.88
CA GLN A 71 -14.85 1.30 -21.14
C GLN A 71 -15.14 2.79 -20.99
N LEU A 72 -16.16 3.12 -20.21
CA LEU A 72 -16.79 4.45 -20.20
C LEU A 72 -16.51 5.25 -18.94
N GLY A 73 -15.94 4.64 -17.90
CA GLY A 73 -15.69 5.28 -16.61
C GLY A 73 -16.99 5.69 -15.94
N GLU A 74 -17.13 6.98 -15.60
CA GLU A 74 -18.34 7.50 -14.95
C GLU A 74 -19.58 7.45 -15.83
N GLY A 75 -19.43 7.42 -17.16
CA GLY A 75 -20.53 7.36 -18.13
C GLY A 75 -21.13 5.95 -18.31
N ALA A 76 -20.71 4.97 -17.52
CA ALA A 76 -21.20 3.59 -17.64
C ALA A 76 -22.70 3.46 -17.36
N ASP A 77 -23.28 4.30 -16.50
CA ASP A 77 -24.71 4.30 -16.18
C ASP A 77 -25.58 4.75 -17.37
N LEU A 78 -25.06 5.62 -18.23
CA LEU A 78 -25.73 6.04 -19.46
C LEU A 78 -25.89 4.88 -20.45
N ALA A 79 -24.94 3.94 -20.48
CA ALA A 79 -24.95 2.80 -21.39
C ALA A 79 -25.59 1.54 -20.78
N ALA A 80 -25.29 1.23 -19.51
CA ALA A 80 -25.76 0.02 -18.84
C ALA A 80 -27.13 0.16 -18.17
N GLY A 81 -27.57 1.40 -17.90
CA GLY A 81 -28.83 1.71 -17.23
C GLY A 81 -28.67 2.10 -15.75
N PRO A 82 -29.79 2.48 -15.09
CA PRO A 82 -29.76 3.05 -13.73
C PRO A 82 -29.31 2.04 -12.65
N ASP A 83 -29.48 0.74 -12.91
CA ASP A 83 -29.16 -0.32 -11.95
C ASP A 83 -27.71 -0.84 -12.05
N VAL A 84 -26.84 -0.14 -12.78
CA VAL A 84 -25.42 -0.50 -12.91
C VAL A 84 -24.70 -0.38 -11.56
N GLU A 85 -23.83 -1.33 -11.25
CA GLU A 85 -22.89 -1.18 -10.13
C GLU A 85 -22.00 0.06 -10.35
N ARG A 86 -21.98 0.96 -9.36
CA ARG A 86 -21.23 2.22 -9.46
C ARG A 86 -19.88 2.11 -8.78
N PHE A 87 -18.84 2.56 -9.47
CA PHE A 87 -17.48 2.67 -8.96
C PHE A 87 -17.13 4.15 -8.79
N PRO A 88 -17.44 4.78 -7.63
CA PRO A 88 -17.43 6.25 -7.49
C PRO A 88 -16.05 6.90 -7.69
N LEU A 89 -14.98 6.13 -7.51
CA LEU A 89 -13.60 6.57 -7.69
C LEU A 89 -13.11 6.49 -9.15
N VAL A 90 -13.86 5.81 -10.03
CA VAL A 90 -13.56 5.72 -11.46
C VAL A 90 -14.26 6.89 -12.16
N LYS A 91 -13.47 7.78 -12.77
CA LYS A 91 -13.99 8.93 -13.53
C LYS A 91 -13.88 8.71 -15.03
N THR A 92 -12.72 8.24 -15.48
CA THR A 92 -12.44 7.96 -16.90
C THR A 92 -12.40 6.47 -17.16
N GLY A 93 -12.70 6.09 -18.40
CA GLY A 93 -12.49 4.73 -18.89
C GLY A 93 -11.01 4.36 -18.93
N LEU A 94 -10.75 3.06 -18.84
CA LEU A 94 -9.45 2.42 -18.98
C LEU A 94 -8.93 2.48 -20.43
N VAL A 95 -9.84 2.48 -21.41
CA VAL A 95 -9.46 2.30 -22.82
C VAL A 95 -8.67 3.48 -23.39
N ASP A 96 -8.89 4.68 -22.83
CA ASP A 96 -8.16 5.90 -23.19
C ASP A 96 -6.87 6.10 -22.39
N ALA A 97 -6.54 5.19 -21.46
CA ALA A 97 -5.40 5.37 -20.57
C ALA A 97 -4.05 5.18 -21.29
N SER A 98 -3.99 4.28 -22.28
CA SER A 98 -2.79 4.07 -23.10
C SER A 98 -3.14 3.48 -24.48
N PRO A 99 -2.36 3.79 -25.53
CA PRO A 99 -2.58 3.22 -26.87
C PRO A 99 -2.41 1.70 -26.90
N ALA A 100 -1.58 1.13 -26.03
CA ALA A 100 -1.40 -0.31 -25.91
C ALA A 100 -2.67 -1.00 -25.41
N ILE A 101 -3.38 -0.37 -24.47
CA ILE A 101 -4.68 -0.86 -23.99
C ILE A 101 -5.73 -0.70 -25.10
N THR A 102 -5.78 0.43 -25.80
CA THR A 102 -6.70 0.64 -26.92
C THR A 102 -6.52 -0.44 -27.99
N GLU A 103 -5.28 -0.77 -28.36
CA GLU A 103 -4.98 -1.83 -29.31
C GLU A 103 -5.36 -3.22 -28.78
N LEU A 104 -5.21 -3.48 -27.48
CA LEU A 104 -5.67 -4.75 -26.90
C LEU A 104 -7.20 -4.90 -26.96
N VAL A 105 -7.92 -3.80 -26.73
CA VAL A 105 -9.39 -3.80 -26.64
C VAL A 105 -10.05 -3.78 -28.01
N TYR A 106 -9.56 -2.95 -28.93
CA TYR A 106 -10.18 -2.71 -30.25
C TYR A 106 -9.30 -3.13 -31.44
N GLY A 107 -8.04 -3.50 -31.21
CA GLY A 107 -7.14 -3.93 -32.26
C GLY A 107 -7.57 -5.25 -32.89
N ASN A 108 -7.02 -5.52 -34.07
CA ASN A 108 -7.37 -6.68 -34.88
C ASN A 108 -6.12 -7.50 -35.22
N GLY A 109 -6.29 -8.82 -35.34
CA GLY A 109 -5.27 -9.74 -35.84
C GLY A 109 -4.29 -10.29 -34.80
N ALA A 110 -4.35 -9.83 -33.55
CA ALA A 110 -3.55 -10.39 -32.46
C ALA A 110 -4.39 -11.32 -31.59
N CYS A 111 -3.91 -12.55 -31.42
CA CYS A 111 -4.50 -13.50 -30.49
C CYS A 111 -4.12 -13.16 -29.04
N LEU A 112 -5.11 -13.21 -28.15
CA LEU A 112 -4.93 -12.77 -26.76
C LEU A 112 -4.42 -13.87 -25.82
N ARG A 113 -4.20 -15.11 -26.27
CA ARG A 113 -3.67 -16.19 -25.42
C ARG A 113 -2.26 -15.92 -24.89
N SER A 114 -1.97 -16.43 -23.70
CA SER A 114 -0.66 -16.38 -23.05
C SER A 114 -0.33 -17.65 -22.28
N GLY A 115 0.96 -17.87 -22.00
CA GLY A 115 1.44 -18.97 -21.16
C GLY A 115 0.96 -20.33 -21.67
N ASP A 116 0.28 -21.07 -20.80
CA ASP A 116 -0.17 -22.44 -21.03
C ASP A 116 -1.28 -22.58 -22.07
N ASN A 117 -1.95 -21.48 -22.44
CA ASN A 117 -3.01 -21.48 -23.45
C ASN A 117 -2.48 -21.38 -24.88
N LEU A 118 -1.16 -21.16 -25.06
CA LEU A 118 -0.53 -21.20 -26.38
C LEU A 118 -0.47 -22.65 -26.91
N PRO A 119 -0.55 -22.85 -28.24
CA PRO A 119 -0.55 -21.85 -29.30
C PRO A 119 -1.93 -21.22 -29.57
N CYS A 120 -1.91 -20.10 -30.28
CA CYS A 120 -3.12 -19.47 -30.80
C CYS A 120 -3.81 -20.38 -31.82
N PRO A 121 -5.16 -20.42 -31.82
CA PRO A 121 -5.89 -21.28 -32.74
C PRO A 121 -5.68 -20.83 -34.19
N GLY A 122 -5.52 -21.80 -35.09
CA GLY A 122 -5.39 -21.55 -36.53
C GLY A 122 -6.71 -21.13 -37.19
N PRO A 123 -6.68 -20.76 -38.50
CA PRO A 123 -7.84 -20.27 -39.22
C PRO A 123 -9.00 -21.27 -39.33
N ASP A 124 -8.72 -22.58 -39.23
CA ASP A 124 -9.74 -23.63 -39.24
C ASP A 124 -10.56 -23.69 -37.94
N TYR A 125 -10.16 -22.94 -36.90
CA TYR A 125 -10.90 -22.87 -35.65
C TYR A 125 -12.18 -22.07 -35.83
N ARG A 126 -13.32 -22.62 -35.40
CA ARG A 126 -14.64 -22.02 -35.61
C ARG A 126 -14.80 -20.59 -35.06
N PHE A 127 -14.05 -20.23 -34.02
CA PHE A 127 -14.06 -18.88 -33.42
C PHE A 127 -12.82 -18.05 -33.78
N TYR A 128 -12.12 -18.42 -34.85
CA TYR A 128 -10.89 -17.74 -35.27
C TYR A 128 -11.09 -16.23 -35.47
N HIS A 129 -12.13 -15.84 -36.20
CA HIS A 129 -12.41 -14.42 -36.46
C HIS A 129 -12.64 -13.62 -35.17
N LEU A 130 -13.37 -14.20 -34.22
CA LEU A 130 -13.69 -13.50 -32.99
C LEU A 130 -12.49 -13.40 -32.03
N THR A 131 -11.71 -14.48 -31.93
CA THR A 131 -10.48 -14.51 -31.11
C THR A 131 -9.39 -13.57 -31.59
N HIS A 132 -9.51 -13.05 -32.83
CA HIS A 132 -8.61 -12.07 -33.42
C HIS A 132 -9.26 -10.68 -33.63
N SER A 133 -10.48 -10.44 -33.17
CA SER A 133 -11.20 -9.17 -33.34
C SER A 133 -11.15 -8.24 -32.11
N GLY A 134 -10.10 -8.37 -31.30
CA GLY A 134 -9.91 -7.60 -30.07
C GLY A 134 -10.74 -8.11 -28.89
N LEU A 135 -10.44 -7.59 -27.70
CA LEU A 135 -11.09 -7.99 -26.46
C LEU A 135 -12.56 -7.58 -26.40
N ASP A 136 -12.92 -6.43 -26.98
CA ASP A 136 -14.30 -5.92 -26.94
C ASP A 136 -15.28 -6.81 -27.70
N SER A 137 -14.95 -7.18 -28.94
CA SER A 137 -15.78 -8.10 -29.73
C SER A 137 -15.96 -9.44 -29.02
N MET A 138 -14.89 -9.98 -28.39
CA MET A 138 -14.98 -11.21 -27.60
C MET A 138 -15.89 -11.05 -26.38
N MET A 139 -15.74 -9.97 -25.62
CA MET A 139 -16.55 -9.71 -24.43
C MET A 139 -18.02 -9.49 -24.79
N GLN A 140 -18.31 -8.76 -25.85
CA GLN A 140 -19.69 -8.53 -26.31
C GLN A 140 -20.37 -9.85 -26.70
N GLN A 141 -19.71 -10.68 -27.51
CA GLN A 141 -20.25 -11.99 -27.88
C GLN A 141 -20.40 -12.92 -26.66
N PHE A 142 -19.48 -12.82 -25.71
CA PHE A 142 -19.54 -13.55 -24.45
C PHE A 142 -20.75 -13.14 -23.61
N LEU A 143 -21.00 -11.85 -23.45
CA LEU A 143 -22.19 -11.34 -22.76
C LEU A 143 -23.49 -11.74 -23.46
N VAL A 144 -23.51 -11.73 -24.80
CA VAL A 144 -24.65 -12.20 -25.59
C VAL A 144 -24.91 -13.69 -25.33
N SER A 145 -23.87 -14.53 -25.39
CA SER A 145 -23.98 -15.98 -25.14
C SER A 145 -24.42 -16.28 -23.70
N LEU A 146 -23.90 -15.55 -22.72
CA LEU A 146 -24.32 -15.65 -21.33
C LEU A 146 -25.79 -15.26 -21.16
N SER A 147 -26.23 -14.20 -21.83
CA SER A 147 -27.62 -13.75 -21.78
C SER A 147 -28.57 -14.80 -22.35
N TYR A 148 -28.21 -15.46 -23.45
CA TYR A 148 -29.01 -16.55 -24.00
C TYR A 148 -29.18 -17.70 -23.00
N MET A 149 -28.08 -18.22 -22.44
CA MET A 149 -28.15 -19.31 -21.45
C MET A 149 -28.91 -18.91 -20.18
N ALA A 150 -28.72 -17.67 -19.70
CA ALA A 150 -29.32 -17.20 -18.45
C ALA A 150 -30.81 -16.86 -18.58
N THR A 151 -31.25 -16.39 -19.75
CA THR A 151 -32.65 -15.97 -19.99
C THR A 151 -33.51 -17.04 -20.66
N ASN A 152 -32.92 -18.17 -21.09
CA ASN A 152 -33.69 -19.27 -21.64
C ASN A 152 -34.73 -19.77 -20.62
N GLN A 153 -36.00 -19.82 -21.04
CA GLN A 153 -37.13 -20.27 -20.24
C GLN A 153 -37.45 -21.75 -20.43
N SER A 154 -36.76 -22.46 -21.33
CA SER A 154 -37.00 -23.88 -21.57
C SER A 154 -36.67 -24.70 -20.32
N LEU A 155 -37.57 -25.59 -19.94
CA LEU A 155 -37.36 -26.54 -18.84
C LEU A 155 -36.43 -27.70 -19.24
N THR A 156 -36.12 -27.82 -20.53
CA THR A 156 -35.16 -28.81 -21.02
C THR A 156 -33.74 -28.29 -20.84
N PRO A 157 -32.84 -29.07 -20.19
CA PRO A 157 -31.43 -28.70 -20.15
C PRO A 157 -30.85 -28.73 -21.56
N GLU A 158 -30.11 -27.69 -21.92
CA GLU A 158 -29.44 -27.57 -23.23
C GLU A 158 -28.25 -28.54 -23.33
N GLY A 159 -27.66 -28.89 -22.18
CA GLY A 159 -26.53 -29.80 -22.07
C GLY A 159 -25.20 -29.18 -22.51
N LEU A 160 -24.16 -30.00 -22.56
CA LEU A 160 -22.81 -29.58 -22.99
C LEU A 160 -22.69 -29.34 -24.50
N GLN A 161 -23.69 -29.73 -25.29
CA GLN A 161 -23.69 -29.58 -26.75
C GLN A 161 -24.24 -28.23 -27.21
N ASP A 162 -24.64 -27.37 -26.27
CA ASP A 162 -25.15 -26.04 -26.57
C ASP A 162 -24.06 -25.15 -27.19
N GLU A 163 -24.43 -24.43 -28.25
CA GLU A 163 -23.50 -23.57 -28.99
C GLU A 163 -23.01 -22.39 -28.13
N HIS A 164 -23.90 -21.82 -27.31
CA HIS A 164 -23.56 -20.71 -26.43
C HIS A 164 -22.64 -21.17 -25.30
N PHE A 165 -22.93 -22.32 -24.70
CA PHE A 165 -22.06 -22.92 -23.69
C PHE A 165 -20.67 -23.21 -24.26
N ASP A 166 -20.58 -23.82 -25.43
CA ASP A 166 -19.28 -24.14 -26.03
C ASP A 166 -18.50 -22.86 -26.41
N PHE A 167 -19.17 -21.78 -26.82
CA PHE A 167 -18.52 -20.46 -26.94
C PHE A 167 -17.95 -19.97 -25.59
N ILE A 168 -18.78 -19.96 -24.54
CA ILE A 168 -18.40 -19.51 -23.19
C ILE A 168 -17.26 -20.35 -22.63
N TYR A 169 -17.30 -21.66 -22.83
CA TYR A 169 -16.26 -22.56 -22.36
C TYR A 169 -14.98 -22.40 -23.16
N SER A 170 -15.04 -22.49 -24.49
CA SER A 170 -13.84 -22.53 -25.34
C SER A 170 -13.13 -21.17 -25.44
N VAL A 171 -13.87 -20.08 -25.65
CA VAL A 171 -13.32 -18.72 -25.76
C VAL A 171 -13.24 -18.05 -24.39
N GLY A 172 -14.27 -18.20 -23.56
CA GLY A 172 -14.33 -17.54 -22.26
C GLY A 172 -13.29 -18.02 -21.26
N SER A 173 -12.94 -19.31 -21.25
CA SER A 173 -11.95 -19.85 -20.28
C SER A 173 -10.48 -19.63 -20.68
N LYS A 174 -10.21 -19.40 -21.97
CA LYS A 174 -8.86 -19.29 -22.53
C LYS A 174 -8.60 -17.89 -23.07
N ASP A 175 -9.17 -17.58 -24.22
CA ASP A 175 -8.89 -16.38 -25.01
C ASP A 175 -9.33 -15.09 -24.31
N LEU A 176 -10.60 -15.04 -23.88
CA LEU A 176 -11.17 -13.87 -23.20
C LEU A 176 -10.46 -13.59 -21.87
N LEU A 177 -10.16 -14.67 -21.15
CA LEU A 177 -9.60 -14.60 -19.83
C LEU A 177 -8.16 -14.11 -19.85
N ASP A 178 -7.32 -14.70 -20.70
CA ASP A 178 -5.96 -14.23 -20.93
C ASP A 178 -5.99 -12.77 -21.42
N GLY A 179 -6.98 -12.42 -22.23
CA GLY A 179 -7.25 -11.04 -22.64
C GLY A 179 -7.52 -10.09 -21.46
N THR A 180 -8.38 -10.47 -20.52
CA THR A 180 -8.66 -9.65 -19.32
C THR A 180 -7.45 -9.55 -18.38
N VAL A 181 -6.66 -10.62 -18.26
CA VAL A 181 -5.41 -10.61 -17.47
C VAL A 181 -4.37 -9.71 -18.14
N LYS A 182 -4.19 -9.81 -19.47
CA LYS A 182 -3.31 -8.91 -20.23
C LYS A 182 -3.74 -7.46 -20.13
N LEU A 183 -5.05 -7.20 -20.09
CA LEU A 183 -5.59 -5.85 -19.89
C LEU A 183 -5.19 -5.31 -18.51
N ALA A 184 -5.35 -6.12 -17.46
CA ALA A 184 -4.95 -5.75 -16.11
C ALA A 184 -3.43 -5.51 -16.01
N GLU A 185 -2.62 -6.38 -16.61
CA GLU A 185 -1.16 -6.24 -16.64
C GLU A 185 -0.69 -5.00 -17.41
N ALA A 186 -1.26 -4.73 -18.60
CA ALA A 186 -0.93 -3.54 -19.38
C ALA A 186 -1.25 -2.25 -18.60
N HIS A 187 -2.36 -2.24 -17.87
CA HIS A 187 -2.69 -1.14 -16.98
C HIS A 187 -1.74 -1.04 -15.77
N TYR A 188 -1.33 -2.18 -15.19
CA TYR A 188 -0.37 -2.22 -14.10
C TYR A 188 0.98 -1.61 -14.51
N GLN A 189 1.45 -1.88 -15.73
CA GLN A 189 2.67 -1.24 -16.26
C GLN A 189 2.52 0.29 -16.35
N THR A 190 1.35 0.78 -16.75
CA THR A 190 1.04 2.22 -16.76
C THR A 190 1.09 2.81 -15.34
N ILE A 191 0.57 2.08 -14.34
CA ILE A 191 0.66 2.45 -12.94
C ILE A 191 2.13 2.60 -12.50
N LEU A 192 2.96 1.59 -12.80
CA LEU A 192 4.38 1.58 -12.42
C LEU A 192 5.15 2.77 -13.01
N GLU A 193 4.89 3.13 -14.27
CA GLU A 193 5.50 4.29 -14.91
C GLU A 193 5.12 5.59 -14.19
N ARG A 194 3.84 5.76 -13.84
CA ARG A 194 3.36 6.93 -13.09
C ARG A 194 3.97 7.01 -11.69
N PHE A 195 4.04 5.91 -10.96
CA PHE A 195 4.66 5.87 -9.64
C PHE A 195 6.16 6.16 -9.70
N THR A 196 6.86 5.66 -10.73
CA THR A 196 8.28 5.94 -10.94
C THR A 196 8.51 7.45 -11.12
N ASN A 197 7.68 8.11 -11.93
CA ASN A 197 7.73 9.56 -12.13
C ASN A 197 7.48 10.34 -10.82
N ILE A 198 6.50 9.92 -10.01
CA ILE A 198 6.21 10.54 -8.71
C ILE A 198 7.38 10.35 -7.74
N MET A 199 7.99 9.17 -7.71
CA MET A 199 9.15 8.88 -6.86
C MET A 199 10.33 9.79 -7.21
N VAL A 200 10.61 9.99 -8.50
CA VAL A 200 11.65 10.92 -8.96
C VAL A 200 11.36 12.34 -8.50
N LEU A 201 10.10 12.81 -8.61
CA LEU A 201 9.73 14.15 -8.14
C LEU A 201 9.98 14.31 -6.63
N HIS A 202 9.64 13.30 -5.83
CA HIS A 202 9.89 13.33 -4.38
C HIS A 202 11.38 13.40 -4.05
N ILE A 203 12.22 12.64 -4.77
CA ILE A 203 13.68 12.69 -4.61
C ILE A 203 14.18 14.11 -4.90
N VAL A 204 13.74 14.74 -5.99
CA VAL A 204 14.13 16.11 -6.34
C VAL A 204 13.66 17.13 -5.30
N LEU A 205 12.41 17.02 -4.83
CA LEU A 205 11.86 17.91 -3.80
C LEU A 205 12.64 17.78 -2.48
N PHE A 206 13.02 16.55 -2.12
CA PHE A 206 13.82 16.28 -0.93
C PHE A 206 15.23 16.90 -1.03
N LEU A 207 15.90 16.78 -2.18
CA LEU A 207 17.20 17.43 -2.41
C LEU A 207 17.09 18.96 -2.33
N MET A 208 16.05 19.56 -2.91
CA MET A 208 15.79 21.00 -2.80
C MET A 208 15.57 21.44 -1.35
N LEU A 209 14.82 20.66 -0.56
CA LEU A 209 14.61 20.94 0.86
C LEU A 209 15.93 20.91 1.64
N TRP A 210 16.81 19.95 1.35
CA TRP A 210 18.17 19.90 1.94
C TRP A 210 19.00 21.15 1.60
N VAL A 211 18.96 21.59 0.34
CA VAL A 211 19.68 22.80 -0.10
C VAL A 211 19.15 24.03 0.63
N VAL A 212 17.82 24.20 0.72
CA VAL A 212 17.19 25.31 1.45
C VAL A 212 17.52 25.24 2.95
N PHE A 213 17.55 24.05 3.54
CA PHE A 213 17.91 23.85 4.95
C PHE A 213 19.37 24.23 5.23
N ILE A 214 20.31 23.79 4.39
CA ILE A 214 21.72 24.17 4.49
C ILE A 214 21.88 25.69 4.32
N CYS A 215 21.20 26.27 3.33
CA CYS A 215 21.16 27.71 3.11
C CYS A 215 20.66 28.44 4.36
N PHE A 216 19.54 28.00 4.95
CA PHE A 216 18.99 28.54 6.19
C PHE A 216 19.98 28.46 7.36
N LEU A 217 20.66 27.32 7.55
CA LEU A 217 21.69 27.19 8.58
C LEU A 217 22.84 28.18 8.35
N VAL A 218 23.35 28.29 7.12
CA VAL A 218 24.46 29.18 6.82
C VAL A 218 24.06 30.66 6.95
N PHE A 219 22.86 31.03 6.51
CA PHE A 219 22.41 32.44 6.49
C PHE A 219 21.82 32.92 7.82
N LEU A 220 21.09 32.08 8.58
CA LEU A 220 20.50 32.49 9.86
C LEU A 220 21.30 32.04 11.08
N LEU A 221 21.82 30.81 11.09
CA LEU A 221 22.53 30.33 12.29
C LEU A 221 23.88 31.02 12.44
N ASN A 222 24.59 31.28 11.34
CA ASN A 222 25.91 31.90 11.38
C ASN A 222 25.91 33.33 11.99
N PRO A 223 25.00 34.27 11.63
CA PRO A 223 24.93 35.56 12.32
C PRO A 223 24.49 35.44 13.78
N LEU A 224 23.61 34.48 14.12
CA LEU A 224 23.21 34.24 15.51
C LEU A 224 24.36 33.69 16.35
N ILE A 225 25.16 32.76 15.82
CA ILE A 225 26.38 32.28 16.47
C ILE A 225 27.37 33.43 16.63
N LYS A 226 27.57 34.27 15.60
CA LYS A 226 28.43 35.45 15.69
C LYS A 226 27.94 36.47 16.73
N ARG A 227 26.62 36.64 16.89
CA ARG A 227 26.07 37.53 17.91
C ARG A 227 26.20 36.95 19.31
N THR A 228 25.83 35.69 19.49
CA THR A 228 25.91 35.02 20.80
C THR A 228 27.34 34.86 21.29
N THR A 229 28.30 34.63 20.41
CA THR A 229 29.73 34.62 20.78
C THR A 229 30.22 36.00 21.23
N LYS A 230 29.80 37.08 20.57
CA LYS A 230 30.06 38.46 21.02
C LYS A 230 29.42 38.75 22.38
N GLU A 231 28.16 38.39 22.56
CA GLU A 231 27.44 38.57 23.83
C GLU A 231 28.06 37.73 24.96
N ARG A 232 28.44 36.47 24.69
CA ARG A 232 29.17 35.62 25.65
C ARG A 232 30.49 36.25 26.08
N ARG A 233 31.25 36.82 25.15
CA ARG A 233 32.51 37.54 25.49
C ARG A 233 32.23 38.74 26.38
N ARG A 234 31.18 39.51 26.11
CA ARG A 234 30.76 40.65 26.93
C ARG A 234 30.30 40.23 28.33
N ILE A 235 29.53 39.14 28.44
CA ILE A 235 29.11 38.58 29.72
C ILE A 235 30.33 38.06 30.50
N ALA A 236 31.27 37.37 29.85
CA ALA A 236 32.50 36.94 30.49
C ALA A 236 33.33 38.12 31.01
N GLU A 237 33.39 39.22 30.26
CA GLU A 237 34.03 40.46 30.69
C GLU A 237 33.32 41.07 31.92
N LEU A 238 31.99 41.15 31.90
CA LEU A 238 31.21 41.60 33.06
C LEU A 238 31.36 40.69 34.28
N MET A 239 31.41 39.37 34.09
CA MET A 239 31.66 38.39 35.15
C MET A 239 33.08 38.49 35.70
N SER A 240 34.07 38.82 34.86
CA SER A 240 35.46 39.07 35.31
C SER A 240 35.60 40.38 36.08
N GLN A 241 34.66 41.31 35.90
CA GLN A 241 34.56 42.56 36.65
C GLN A 241 33.73 42.43 37.92
N LEU A 242 33.17 41.24 38.22
CA LEU A 242 32.65 41.04 39.57
C LEU A 242 33.83 41.09 40.55
N PRO A 243 33.78 41.99 41.55
CA PRO A 243 34.82 42.06 42.56
C PRO A 243 34.97 40.70 43.24
N LEU A 244 36.22 40.34 43.54
CA LEU A 244 36.66 39.08 44.16
C LEU A 244 35.89 38.72 45.47
N GLU A 245 35.16 39.68 46.02
CA GLU A 245 34.31 39.61 47.20
C GLU A 245 33.06 38.73 47.03
N LEU A 246 32.68 38.38 45.79
CA LEU A 246 31.52 37.53 45.48
C LEU A 246 31.96 36.23 44.78
N ASP A 247 33.03 35.63 45.29
CA ASP A 247 33.49 34.29 44.91
C ASP A 247 32.49 33.25 45.46
N VAL A 248 31.35 33.12 44.79
CA VAL A 248 30.27 32.19 45.16
C VAL A 248 30.79 30.75 45.18
N GLU A 249 31.81 30.40 44.39
CA GLU A 249 32.44 29.06 44.47
C GLU A 249 33.26 28.88 45.74
N LYS A 250 34.01 29.89 46.21
CA LYS A 250 34.61 29.80 47.56
C LYS A 250 33.60 29.91 48.68
N LEU A 251 32.51 30.67 48.54
CA LEU A 251 31.44 30.72 49.55
C LEU A 251 30.62 29.43 49.59
N VAL A 252 30.36 28.78 48.45
CA VAL A 252 29.65 27.50 48.34
C VAL A 252 30.57 26.33 48.69
N ALA A 253 31.85 26.33 48.28
CA ALA A 253 32.83 25.34 48.73
C ALA A 253 33.19 25.51 50.22
N ARG A 254 33.14 26.75 50.76
CA ARG A 254 33.24 26.99 52.20
C ARG A 254 31.97 26.57 52.93
N ALA A 255 30.77 26.78 52.38
CA ALA A 255 29.51 26.33 52.99
C ALA A 255 29.32 24.80 52.94
N LEU A 256 29.67 24.14 51.84
CA LEU A 256 29.65 22.68 51.70
C LEU A 256 30.85 22.02 52.38
N GLY A 257 32.02 22.67 52.39
CA GLY A 257 33.23 22.20 53.07
C GLY A 257 33.18 22.33 54.59
N THR A 258 32.55 23.39 55.13
CA THR A 258 32.31 23.50 56.58
C THR A 258 31.17 22.60 57.07
N ALA A 259 30.21 22.25 56.20
CA ALA A 259 29.20 21.24 56.52
C ALA A 259 29.79 19.82 56.65
N ALA A 260 30.88 19.52 55.92
CA ALA A 260 31.57 18.23 56.02
C ALA A 260 32.55 18.17 57.21
N ALA A 261 33.21 19.29 57.56
CA ALA A 261 34.21 19.32 58.64
C ALA A 261 33.61 19.40 60.07
N ASN A 262 32.40 19.95 60.23
CA ASN A 262 31.73 20.04 61.54
C ASN A 262 30.93 18.80 61.95
N ASN A 263 30.86 17.76 61.13
CA ASN A 263 30.25 16.48 61.49
C ASN A 263 31.28 15.37 61.79
N ALA A 264 32.58 15.71 61.86
CA ALA A 264 33.65 14.77 62.22
C ALA A 264 33.91 14.69 63.74
N ALA A 265 32.99 15.16 64.57
CA ALA A 265 33.06 15.08 66.03
C ALA A 265 31.72 14.72 66.67
N SER A 266 31.14 13.58 66.32
CA SER A 266 30.41 12.75 67.29
C SER A 266 30.25 11.33 66.75
N SER A 267 30.67 10.36 67.58
CA SER A 267 30.06 9.04 67.78
C SER A 267 29.35 8.39 66.59
N GLY A 268 29.76 7.24 66.06
CA GLY A 268 30.18 6.06 66.81
C GLY A 268 29.37 4.85 66.30
N ASN A 269 30.06 3.73 66.16
CA ASN A 269 29.61 2.33 66.19
C ASN A 269 28.18 1.95 65.73
N ALA A 270 28.15 1.02 64.77
CA ALA A 270 27.37 -0.24 64.71
C ALA A 270 26.90 -0.46 63.25
N ALA A 271 27.37 -1.45 62.50
CA ALA A 271 27.15 -2.89 62.64
C ALA A 271 25.67 -3.32 62.54
N SER A 272 25.45 -4.42 61.82
CA SER A 272 24.18 -5.12 61.52
C SER A 272 23.46 -4.63 60.25
N ALA A 273 23.51 -5.35 59.13
CA ALA A 273 22.90 -6.66 58.85
C ALA A 273 21.37 -6.63 58.79
N GLY A 274 20.83 -7.16 57.68
CA GLY A 274 19.56 -7.86 57.66
C GLY A 274 18.40 -7.21 56.89
N GLY A 275 17.90 -7.96 55.90
CA GLY A 275 16.47 -8.16 55.73
C GLY A 275 15.73 -7.24 54.75
N GLY A 276 15.15 -7.83 53.69
CA GLY A 276 13.90 -7.32 53.11
C GLY A 276 12.72 -7.54 54.08
N PRO A 277 11.44 -7.65 53.64
CA PRO A 277 10.86 -7.47 52.30
C PRO A 277 9.54 -6.64 52.30
N ALA A 278 8.92 -6.54 51.11
CA ALA A 278 7.46 -6.61 50.82
C ALA A 278 6.41 -5.62 51.38
N SER A 279 5.40 -5.40 50.51
CA SER A 279 3.99 -5.06 50.78
C SER A 279 3.68 -3.60 51.17
N TYR A 280 2.55 -2.97 50.80
CA TYR A 280 1.28 -3.41 50.21
C TYR A 280 0.61 -2.20 49.51
N VAL A 281 -0.15 -2.47 48.45
CA VAL A 281 -1.47 -1.91 48.06
C VAL A 281 -1.84 -0.49 48.50
N ASP A 282 -2.23 0.35 47.53
CA ASP A 282 -3.49 1.08 47.67
C ASP A 282 -4.20 1.27 46.31
N LEU A 283 -5.45 0.79 46.28
CA LEU A 283 -6.42 0.89 45.19
C LEU A 283 -7.42 1.97 45.62
N GLY A 284 -7.35 3.15 44.99
CA GLY A 284 -8.26 4.25 45.25
C GLY A 284 -8.93 4.74 43.97
N GLU A 285 -10.14 4.25 43.75
CA GLU A 285 -11.11 4.65 42.72
C GLU A 285 -11.79 5.97 43.11
N GLY A 286 -11.86 6.95 42.19
CA GLY A 286 -12.50 8.25 42.46
C GLY A 286 -12.38 9.26 41.32
N SER A 287 -13.43 9.32 40.49
CA SER A 287 -13.71 10.29 39.40
C SER A 287 -13.93 11.74 39.91
N PRO A 288 -14.29 12.74 39.06
CA PRO A 288 -13.56 13.39 37.96
C PRO A 288 -13.30 14.90 38.24
N ASP A 289 -12.80 15.63 37.24
CA ASP A 289 -12.69 17.10 37.14
C ASP A 289 -11.59 17.84 37.93
N ARG A 290 -10.48 18.14 37.23
CA ARG A 290 -10.01 19.53 37.03
C ARG A 290 -8.78 19.59 36.13
N GLY A 291 -8.82 20.51 35.16
CA GLY A 291 -7.78 20.73 34.18
C GLY A 291 -6.40 21.02 34.77
N GLY A 292 -5.36 20.60 34.04
CA GLY A 292 -3.98 20.87 34.43
C GLY A 292 -3.01 20.46 33.33
N GLN A 293 -2.28 21.45 32.83
CA GLN A 293 -1.12 21.34 31.97
C GLN A 293 -0.14 20.29 32.52
N GLY A 294 -0.09 19.08 31.94
CA GLY A 294 0.82 18.01 32.41
C GLY A 294 1.22 16.96 31.37
N ALA A 295 0.55 16.89 30.22
CA ALA A 295 0.76 15.82 29.25
C ALA A 295 2.09 15.91 28.45
N SER A 296 2.73 17.09 28.37
CA SER A 296 3.99 17.24 27.61
C SER A 296 5.25 16.79 28.36
N GLN A 297 5.22 16.78 29.70
CA GLN A 297 6.37 16.36 30.51
C GLN A 297 6.47 14.83 30.65
N GLN A 298 5.35 14.10 30.69
CA GLN A 298 5.39 12.64 30.75
C GLN A 298 5.84 12.00 29.42
N ALA A 299 5.49 12.58 28.27
CA ALA A 299 5.94 12.08 26.96
C ALA A 299 7.45 12.24 26.77
N THR A 300 8.03 13.34 27.28
CA THR A 300 9.48 13.60 27.20
C THR A 300 10.30 12.74 28.16
N MET A 301 9.74 12.35 29.32
CA MET A 301 10.41 11.39 30.22
C MET A 301 10.42 9.96 29.68
N LYS A 302 9.34 9.50 29.01
CA LYS A 302 9.30 8.17 28.38
C LYS A 302 10.33 8.01 27.26
N TRP A 303 10.53 9.05 26.42
CA TRP A 303 11.53 9.00 25.36
C TRP A 303 12.98 8.95 25.87
N LYS A 304 13.29 9.62 26.99
CA LYS A 304 14.62 9.57 27.61
C LYS A 304 14.98 8.20 28.17
N ALA A 305 13.99 7.44 28.68
CA ALA A 305 14.21 6.08 29.17
C ALA A 305 14.53 5.10 28.03
N ILE A 306 13.87 5.24 26.87
CA ILE A 306 14.08 4.39 25.70
C ILE A 306 15.49 4.60 25.10
N ILE A 307 15.96 5.86 25.00
CA ILE A 307 17.31 6.16 24.51
C ILE A 307 18.38 5.57 25.44
N ARG A 308 18.15 5.60 26.77
CA ARG A 308 19.10 5.05 27.75
C ARG A 308 19.16 3.52 27.71
N ALA A 309 18.04 2.85 27.43
CA ALA A 309 18.00 1.40 27.22
C ALA A 309 18.70 0.98 25.90
N ALA A 310 18.47 1.71 24.81
CA ALA A 310 19.10 1.43 23.51
C ALA A 310 20.63 1.62 23.52
N SER A 311 21.13 2.52 24.37
CA SER A 311 22.57 2.78 24.53
C SER A 311 23.32 1.65 25.26
N SER A 312 22.61 0.76 25.97
CA SER A 312 23.20 -0.34 26.73
C SER A 312 23.37 -1.63 25.93
N LEU A 313 22.82 -1.70 24.71
CA LEU A 313 22.79 -2.90 23.87
C LEU A 313 23.91 -2.96 22.82
N THR A 314 24.74 -1.93 22.66
CA THR A 314 25.80 -1.86 21.64
C THR A 314 27.20 -2.31 22.11
N GLY A 315 27.29 -3.00 23.24
CA GLY A 315 28.57 -3.38 23.87
C GLY A 315 28.80 -4.88 24.01
N LYS A 316 28.70 -5.68 22.93
CA LYS A 316 29.27 -7.04 22.93
C LYS A 316 29.68 -7.48 21.52
N ALA A 317 30.95 -7.30 21.21
CA ALA A 317 31.57 -7.83 19.99
C ALA A 317 31.68 -9.37 20.09
N PRO A 318 31.32 -10.13 19.04
CA PRO A 318 31.57 -11.57 19.00
C PRO A 318 33.03 -11.87 18.60
N PRO A 319 33.59 -13.01 19.06
CA PRO A 319 34.96 -13.39 18.78
C PRO A 319 35.14 -13.85 17.32
N VAL A 320 36.29 -13.45 16.78
CA VAL A 320 36.85 -13.84 15.47
C VAL A 320 37.23 -15.32 15.50
N GLY A 321 36.75 -16.13 14.55
CA GLY A 321 37.19 -17.52 14.45
C GLY A 321 36.57 -18.39 13.35
N SER A 322 37.42 -18.69 12.36
CA SER A 322 37.42 -19.85 11.47
C SER A 322 36.67 -19.79 10.12
N THR A 323 37.52 -19.81 9.11
CA THR A 323 37.34 -20.14 7.71
C THR A 323 36.77 -21.55 7.53
N THR A 324 35.72 -21.71 6.70
CA THR A 324 35.53 -22.98 5.99
C THR A 324 34.98 -22.74 4.59
N ASN A 325 35.73 -23.31 3.66
CA ASN A 325 35.66 -23.29 2.22
C ASN A 325 34.54 -24.25 1.76
N ARG A 326 33.60 -23.83 0.92
CA ARG A 326 32.79 -24.78 0.12
C ARG A 326 32.40 -24.19 -1.24
N ARG A 327 33.18 -24.60 -2.24
CA ARG A 327 32.86 -24.61 -3.67
C ARG A 327 31.75 -25.62 -3.99
N SER A 328 31.20 -25.48 -5.20
CA SER A 328 30.41 -26.43 -6.01
C SER A 328 28.92 -26.51 -5.63
N SER A 329 27.94 -26.52 -6.53
CA SER A 329 27.95 -26.90 -7.96
C SER A 329 26.71 -26.35 -8.69
N LEU A 330 26.94 -25.87 -9.92
CA LEU A 330 25.98 -25.80 -11.03
C LEU A 330 25.60 -27.21 -11.48
N LEU A 331 24.31 -27.45 -11.79
CA LEU A 331 23.72 -28.46 -12.69
C LEU A 331 22.19 -28.18 -12.66
N ALA A 332 21.48 -27.74 -13.71
CA ALA A 332 21.27 -28.28 -15.06
C ALA A 332 20.50 -29.61 -15.09
N ALA A 333 19.22 -29.55 -15.49
CA ALA A 333 18.37 -30.56 -16.14
C ALA A 333 17.05 -29.83 -16.50
N ALA A 334 16.50 -29.71 -17.71
CA ALA A 334 16.54 -30.49 -18.96
C ALA A 334 16.00 -31.92 -18.82
N VAL A 335 14.66 -32.04 -18.79
CA VAL A 335 13.84 -32.99 -19.58
C VAL A 335 12.54 -32.26 -19.90
#